data_AF-A0A0G0U4C6-F1
#
_entry.id   AF-A0A0G0U4C6-F1
#
_cell.length_a   1.000
_cell.length_b   1.000
_cell.length_c   1.000
_cell.angle_alpha   90.00
_cell.angle_beta   90.00
_cell.angle_gamma   90.00
#
_symmetry.space_group_name_H-M   'P 1'
#
loop_
_entity.id
_entity.type
_entity.pdbx_description
1 polymer ?
#
loop_
_entity_poly.entity_id
_entity_poly.type
_entity_poly.pdbx_seq_one_letter_code
_entity_poly.pdbx_strand_id
1 'polypeptide(L)'
;MARRKDKEKAIKLRLKGFSYSQIKDKIDLSKSTLSNWLSSYPLSDERIRELRDWSPRRIERCRIAKQLNRQKKLSSIYIRAGKDIKNLNKRETLLAGLFLYWGEGGKTSRSTVSMTNTDPSVLRFFIRWMEDMGIHKKRLRVILQLYRDMNVNEEVNYWSRILNITKKQFRKPRVKDSLLSDITYKNGFGHGTCTVVLYSAEIYDYIIMCLKYIRDDISMRL
;
A
#
# COMPACT_ATOMS: atom_id res chain seq x y z
N MET A 1 -35.82 -50.33 13.11
CA MET A 1 -34.57 -51.06 13.47
C MET A 1 -33.33 -50.67 12.65
N ALA A 2 -33.36 -49.64 11.78
CA ALA A 2 -32.37 -49.58 10.69
C ALA A 2 -30.95 -49.06 11.03
N ARG A 3 -30.67 -48.42 12.19
CA ARG A 3 -29.32 -47.85 12.46
C ARG A 3 -28.89 -47.86 13.93
N ARG A 4 -29.29 -48.88 14.71
CA ARG A 4 -28.97 -48.98 16.15
C ARG A 4 -27.46 -49.00 16.40
N LYS A 5 -26.71 -49.78 15.62
CA LYS A 5 -25.24 -49.86 15.70
C LYS A 5 -24.56 -48.52 15.41
N ASP A 6 -25.06 -47.76 14.44
CA ASP A 6 -24.50 -46.44 14.11
C ASP A 6 -24.79 -45.42 15.20
N LYS A 7 -25.98 -45.47 15.82
CA LYS A 7 -26.34 -44.63 16.96
C LYS A 7 -25.43 -44.89 18.16
N GLU A 8 -25.22 -46.17 18.50
CA GLU A 8 -24.31 -46.55 19.59
C GLU A 8 -22.87 -46.11 19.30
N LYS A 9 -22.39 -46.25 18.05
CA LYS A 9 -21.08 -45.78 17.61
C LYS A 9 -20.95 -44.26 17.70
N ALA A 10 -21.99 -43.52 17.28
CA ALA A 10 -22.03 -42.06 17.36
C ALA A 10 -21.98 -41.56 18.82
N ILE A 11 -22.73 -42.19 19.73
CA ILE A 11 -22.70 -41.87 21.17
C ILE A 11 -21.32 -42.12 21.76
N LYS A 12 -20.70 -43.28 21.46
CA LYS A 12 -19.33 -43.59 21.91
C LYS A 12 -18.31 -42.56 21.42
N LEU A 13 -18.40 -42.11 20.16
CA LEU A 13 -17.52 -41.05 19.65
C LEU A 13 -17.81 -39.70 20.31
N ARG A 14 -19.08 -39.38 20.59
CA ARG A 14 -19.47 -38.13 21.23
C ARG A 14 -18.92 -38.03 22.65
N LEU A 15 -19.03 -39.09 23.44
CA LEU A 15 -18.47 -39.18 24.79
C LEU A 15 -16.93 -39.06 24.80
N LYS A 16 -16.25 -39.44 23.71
CA LYS A 16 -14.81 -39.23 23.51
C LYS A 16 -14.44 -37.79 23.09
N GLY A 17 -15.39 -36.85 23.09
CA GLY A 17 -15.12 -35.45 22.78
C GLY A 17 -15.15 -35.08 21.30
N PHE A 18 -15.72 -35.92 20.42
CA PHE A 18 -15.83 -35.61 18.98
C PHE A 18 -17.01 -34.65 18.70
N SER A 19 -16.78 -33.66 17.83
CA SER A 19 -17.84 -32.80 17.29
C SER A 19 -18.72 -33.54 16.30
N TYR A 20 -19.94 -33.04 16.05
CA TYR A 20 -20.83 -33.63 15.05
C TYR A 20 -20.20 -33.68 13.65
N SER A 21 -19.34 -32.72 13.30
CA SER A 21 -18.64 -32.74 12.01
C SER A 21 -17.61 -33.87 11.96
N GLN A 22 -16.83 -34.07 13.02
CA GLN A 22 -15.85 -35.17 13.07
C GLN A 22 -16.52 -36.55 13.17
N ILE A 23 -17.70 -36.65 13.80
CA ILE A 23 -18.49 -37.89 13.83
C ILE A 23 -19.04 -38.18 12.43
N LYS A 24 -19.56 -37.17 11.72
CA LYS A 24 -19.99 -37.29 10.33
C LYS A 24 -18.86 -37.76 9.41
N ASP A 25 -17.63 -37.25 9.59
CA ASP A 25 -16.50 -37.67 8.76
C ASP A 25 -16.10 -39.15 9.02
N LYS A 26 -16.50 -39.72 10.17
CA LYS A 26 -16.21 -41.12 10.57
C LYS A 26 -17.37 -42.08 10.35
N ILE A 27 -18.58 -41.56 10.30
CA ILE A 27 -19.83 -42.31 10.12
C ILE A 27 -20.62 -41.52 9.10
N ASP A 28 -20.85 -42.09 7.92
CA ASP A 28 -21.53 -41.43 6.79
C ASP A 28 -23.02 -41.17 7.09
N LEU A 29 -23.26 -40.15 7.92
CA LEU A 29 -24.55 -39.74 8.42
C LEU A 29 -24.72 -38.23 8.27
N SER A 30 -25.96 -37.81 8.04
CA SER A 30 -26.29 -36.40 8.00
C SER A 30 -26.11 -35.74 9.38
N LYS A 31 -25.82 -34.44 9.39
CA LYS A 31 -25.71 -33.66 10.64
C LYS A 31 -27.04 -33.56 11.40
N SER A 32 -28.18 -33.57 10.69
CA SER A 32 -29.51 -33.55 11.31
C SER A 32 -29.78 -34.84 12.07
N THR A 33 -29.42 -36.00 11.50
CA THR A 33 -29.51 -37.30 12.20
C THR A 33 -28.65 -37.32 13.47
N LEU A 34 -27.40 -36.85 13.38
CA LEU A 34 -26.50 -36.77 14.53
C LEU A 34 -27.01 -35.79 15.60
N SER A 35 -27.58 -34.65 15.20
CA SER A 35 -28.16 -33.67 16.12
C SER A 35 -29.31 -34.27 16.93
N ASN A 36 -30.20 -35.01 16.27
CA ASN A 36 -31.34 -35.66 16.94
C ASN A 36 -30.90 -36.76 17.92
N TRP A 37 -29.79 -37.46 17.64
CA TRP A 37 -29.32 -38.56 18.48
C TRP A 37 -28.40 -38.12 19.62
N LEU A 38 -27.67 -37.02 19.45
CA LEU A 38 -26.60 -36.60 20.35
C LEU A 38 -26.94 -35.33 21.15
N SER A 39 -28.15 -34.79 21.01
CA SER A 39 -28.62 -33.60 21.73
C SER A 39 -28.48 -33.71 23.25
N SER A 40 -28.72 -34.90 23.80
CA SER A 40 -28.56 -35.20 25.24
C SER A 40 -27.10 -35.34 25.71
N TYR A 41 -26.12 -35.22 24.81
CA TYR A 41 -24.69 -35.39 25.10
C TYR A 41 -23.90 -34.14 24.68
N PRO A 42 -24.06 -33.00 25.38
CA PRO A 42 -23.27 -31.79 25.12
C PRO A 42 -21.77 -32.04 25.40
N LEU A 43 -20.90 -31.28 24.72
CA LEU A 43 -19.46 -31.25 25.05
C LEU A 43 -19.21 -30.24 26.16
N SER A 44 -18.11 -30.39 26.91
CA SER A 44 -17.66 -29.38 27.86
C SER A 44 -17.27 -28.08 27.14
N ASP A 45 -17.41 -26.95 27.84
CA ASP A 45 -17.04 -25.63 27.32
C ASP A 45 -15.56 -25.56 26.91
N GLU A 46 -14.68 -26.24 27.67
CA GLU A 46 -13.26 -26.39 27.34
C GLU A 46 -13.06 -27.08 25.99
N ARG A 47 -13.74 -28.21 25.76
CA ARG A 47 -13.64 -28.93 24.50
C ARG A 47 -14.24 -28.15 23.34
N ILE A 48 -15.30 -27.38 23.58
CA ILE A 48 -15.88 -26.47 22.58
C ILE A 48 -14.86 -25.40 22.20
N ARG A 49 -14.17 -24.78 23.17
CA ARG A 49 -13.09 -23.81 22.93
C ARG A 49 -11.94 -24.43 22.15
N GLU A 50 -11.48 -25.61 22.51
CA GLU A 50 -10.45 -26.35 21.76
C GLU A 50 -10.83 -26.53 20.28
N LEU A 51 -12.04 -27.02 20.02
CA LEU A 51 -12.52 -27.28 18.66
C LEU A 51 -12.80 -25.99 17.86
N ARG A 52 -13.01 -24.86 18.53
CA ARG A 52 -13.30 -23.56 17.91
C ARG A 52 -12.04 -22.74 17.65
N ASP A 53 -11.22 -22.59 18.66
CA ASP A 53 -10.16 -21.58 18.72
C ASP A 53 -8.79 -22.16 18.30
N TRP A 54 -8.60 -23.48 18.32
CA TRP A 54 -7.33 -24.15 17.98
C TRP A 54 -7.37 -24.89 16.64
N SER A 55 -8.19 -24.41 15.70
CA SER A 55 -8.20 -24.94 14.34
C SER A 55 -7.47 -23.98 13.40
N PRO A 56 -6.17 -24.21 13.12
CA PRO A 56 -5.40 -23.41 12.15
C PRO A 56 -6.13 -23.25 10.81
N ARG A 57 -6.83 -24.31 10.37
CA ARG A 57 -7.65 -24.28 9.15
C ARG A 57 -8.81 -23.30 9.22
N ARG A 58 -9.48 -23.16 10.37
CA ARG A 58 -10.58 -22.17 10.54
C ARG A 58 -10.05 -20.75 10.66
N ILE A 59 -8.96 -20.56 11.40
CA ILE A 59 -8.27 -19.27 11.52
C ILE A 59 -7.86 -18.79 10.12
N GLU A 60 -7.22 -19.65 9.34
CA GLU A 60 -6.76 -19.31 7.99
C GLU A 60 -7.93 -19.06 7.04
N ARG A 61 -9.00 -19.86 7.09
CA ARG A 61 -10.22 -19.59 6.30
C ARG A 61 -10.84 -18.25 6.66
N CYS A 62 -10.91 -17.89 7.94
CA CYS A 62 -11.42 -16.59 8.38
C CYS A 62 -10.51 -15.45 7.90
N ARG A 63 -9.19 -15.61 7.98
CA ARG A 63 -8.20 -14.65 7.48
C ARG A 63 -8.36 -14.42 5.98
N ILE A 64 -8.45 -15.50 5.19
CA ILE A 64 -8.68 -15.46 3.74
C ILE A 64 -10.02 -14.79 3.44
N ALA A 65 -11.11 -15.17 4.11
CA ALA A 65 -12.42 -14.58 3.88
C ALA A 65 -12.43 -13.06 4.18
N LYS A 66 -11.80 -12.63 5.27
CA LYS A 66 -11.63 -11.21 5.61
C LYS A 66 -10.80 -10.48 4.56
N GLN A 67 -9.70 -11.08 4.09
CA GLN A 67 -8.85 -10.53 3.04
C GLN A 67 -9.62 -10.36 1.72
N LEU A 68 -10.36 -11.38 1.28
CA LEU A 68 -11.18 -11.33 0.07
C LEU A 68 -12.29 -10.27 0.17
N ASN A 69 -12.97 -10.19 1.31
CA ASN A 69 -14.00 -9.16 1.52
C ASN A 69 -13.39 -7.75 1.50
N ARG A 70 -12.21 -7.56 2.11
CA ARG A 70 -11.47 -6.30 2.05
C ARG A 70 -11.07 -5.97 0.61
N GLN A 71 -10.55 -6.93 -0.15
CA GLN A 71 -10.19 -6.73 -1.56
C GLN A 71 -11.40 -6.34 -2.41
N LYS A 72 -12.54 -7.01 -2.26
CA LYS A 72 -13.79 -6.66 -2.95
C LYS A 72 -14.27 -5.25 -2.60
N LYS A 73 -14.18 -4.86 -1.32
CA LYS A 73 -14.49 -3.50 -0.90
C LYS A 73 -13.54 -2.49 -1.56
N LEU A 74 -12.23 -2.73 -1.49
CA LEU A 74 -11.23 -1.83 -2.08
C LEU A 74 -11.37 -1.72 -3.60
N SER A 75 -11.69 -2.80 -4.32
CA SER A 75 -11.88 -2.76 -5.77
C SER A 75 -13.08 -1.88 -6.16
N SER A 76 -14.20 -2.00 -5.44
CA SER A 76 -15.36 -1.13 -5.66
C SER A 76 -15.05 0.35 -5.42
N ILE A 77 -14.29 0.65 -4.36
CA ILE A 77 -13.84 2.02 -4.04
C ILE A 77 -12.88 2.54 -5.11
N TYR A 78 -11.95 1.71 -5.59
CA TYR A 78 -11.02 2.08 -6.65
C TYR A 78 -11.74 2.45 -7.95
N ILE A 79 -12.77 1.68 -8.34
CA ILE A 79 -13.61 2.00 -9.51
C ILE A 79 -14.31 3.34 -9.33
N ARG A 80 -14.85 3.62 -8.14
CA ARG A 80 -15.46 4.93 -7.83
C ARG A 80 -14.44 6.06 -7.89
N ALA A 81 -13.28 5.89 -7.25
CA ALA A 81 -12.21 6.87 -7.26
C ALA A 81 -11.76 7.20 -8.69
N GLY A 82 -11.68 6.20 -9.57
CA GLY A 82 -11.39 6.42 -10.99
C GLY A 82 -12.43 7.28 -11.71
N LYS A 83 -13.71 7.14 -11.38
CA LYS A 83 -14.81 7.97 -11.92
C LYS A 83 -14.77 9.41 -11.37
N ASP A 84 -14.41 9.56 -10.11
CA ASP A 84 -14.34 10.87 -9.43
C ASP A 84 -13.13 11.68 -9.93
N ILE A 85 -11.96 11.04 -10.08
CA ILE A 85 -10.71 11.71 -10.46
C ILE A 85 -10.62 11.93 -11.98
N LYS A 86 -11.05 10.94 -12.79
CA LYS A 86 -10.87 10.93 -14.25
C LYS A 86 -9.41 11.24 -14.66
N ASN A 87 -9.21 11.69 -15.89
CA ASN A 87 -7.92 12.20 -16.35
C ASN A 87 -7.77 13.66 -15.95
N LEU A 88 -6.65 14.00 -15.31
CA LEU A 88 -6.34 15.38 -14.96
C LEU A 88 -6.12 16.23 -16.21
N ASN A 89 -6.91 17.29 -16.37
CA ASN A 89 -6.68 18.33 -17.37
C ASN A 89 -5.50 19.25 -16.98
N LYS A 90 -5.09 20.15 -17.88
CA LYS A 90 -3.93 21.04 -17.63
C LYS A 90 -4.07 21.89 -16.37
N ARG A 91 -5.27 22.43 -16.09
CA ARG A 91 -5.53 23.24 -14.90
C ARG A 91 -5.44 22.40 -13.63
N GLU A 92 -5.99 21.19 -13.64
CA GLU A 92 -5.93 20.25 -12.52
C GLU A 92 -4.50 19.80 -12.24
N THR A 93 -3.71 19.50 -13.28
CA THR A 93 -2.29 19.17 -13.11
C THR A 93 -1.51 20.36 -12.56
N LEU A 94 -1.78 21.59 -13.02
CA LEU A 94 -1.14 22.80 -12.50
C LEU A 94 -1.42 22.96 -11.00
N LEU A 95 -2.69 22.91 -10.59
CA LEU A 95 -3.07 23.06 -9.18
C LEU A 95 -2.50 21.93 -8.32
N ALA A 96 -2.62 20.67 -8.75
CA ALA A 96 -2.07 19.53 -8.03
C ALA A 96 -0.55 19.62 -7.89
N GLY A 97 0.16 20.08 -8.93
CA GLY A 97 1.59 20.35 -8.90
C GLY A 97 1.97 21.46 -7.92
N LEU A 98 1.21 22.55 -7.89
CA LEU A 98 1.40 23.64 -6.93
C LEU A 98 1.23 23.16 -5.48
N PHE A 99 0.15 22.44 -5.17
CA PHE A 99 -0.07 21.92 -3.81
C PHE A 99 0.95 20.85 -3.42
N LEU A 100 1.35 19.99 -4.35
CA LEU A 100 2.44 19.04 -4.12
C LEU A 100 3.74 19.79 -3.83
N TYR A 101 4.09 20.82 -4.60
CA TYR A 101 5.27 21.65 -4.34
C TYR A 101 5.16 22.41 -3.02
N TRP A 102 3.96 22.83 -2.63
CA TRP A 102 3.73 23.47 -1.35
C TRP A 102 4.00 22.51 -0.18
N GLY A 103 3.64 21.23 -0.30
CA GLY A 103 3.92 20.22 0.72
C GLY A 103 5.37 19.71 0.71
N GLU A 104 5.84 19.28 -0.45
CA GLU A 104 7.04 18.44 -0.63
C GLU A 104 8.20 19.16 -1.36
N GLY A 105 7.94 20.34 -1.92
CA GLY A 105 8.90 21.10 -2.72
C GLY A 105 10.06 21.68 -1.89
N GLY A 106 11.26 21.69 -2.47
CA GLY A 106 12.43 22.34 -1.89
C GLY A 106 12.30 23.86 -1.93
N LYS A 107 12.36 24.51 -0.76
CA LYS A 107 12.15 25.96 -0.59
C LYS A 107 13.40 26.73 -0.17
N THR A 108 14.52 26.04 0.06
CA THR A 108 15.71 26.60 0.71
C THR A 108 16.65 27.35 -0.25
N SER A 109 16.58 27.08 -1.55
CA SER A 109 17.43 27.74 -2.56
C SER A 109 16.55 28.52 -3.52
N ARG A 110 16.69 29.85 -3.51
CA ARG A 110 16.14 30.71 -4.55
C ARG A 110 16.67 30.23 -5.91
N SER A 111 15.83 30.32 -6.94
CA SER A 111 16.14 29.91 -8.31
C SER A 111 16.29 28.40 -8.55
N THR A 112 15.93 27.58 -7.57
CA THR A 112 15.95 26.13 -7.70
C THR A 112 14.57 25.56 -7.40
N VAL A 113 14.01 24.84 -8.37
CA VAL A 113 12.78 24.06 -8.18
C VAL A 113 13.17 22.61 -8.02
N SER A 114 12.96 22.05 -6.83
CA SER A 114 13.29 20.65 -6.57
C SER A 114 12.18 19.92 -5.83
N MET A 115 12.13 18.61 -6.06
CA MET A 115 11.23 17.67 -5.40
C MET A 115 12.03 16.48 -4.95
N THR A 116 11.91 16.12 -3.67
CA THR A 116 12.64 15.01 -3.05
C THR A 116 11.64 14.01 -2.51
N ASN A 117 11.67 12.77 -2.98
CA ASN A 117 10.76 11.74 -2.50
C ASN A 117 11.34 10.33 -2.68
N THR A 118 10.84 9.37 -1.90
CA THR A 118 11.16 7.94 -2.06
C THR A 118 10.17 7.24 -2.99
N ASP A 119 8.96 7.77 -3.19
CA ASP A 119 7.95 7.27 -4.13
C ASP A 119 8.25 7.75 -5.56
N PRO A 120 8.53 6.83 -6.50
CA PRO A 120 8.74 7.20 -7.89
C PRO A 120 7.51 7.83 -8.56
N SER A 121 6.30 7.55 -8.07
CA SER A 121 5.05 8.09 -8.61
C SER A 121 4.93 9.59 -8.36
N VAL A 122 5.36 10.06 -7.19
CA VAL A 122 5.43 11.49 -6.84
C VAL A 122 6.40 12.21 -7.79
N LEU A 123 7.58 11.64 -8.01
CA LEU A 123 8.58 12.23 -8.89
C LEU A 123 8.19 12.18 -10.37
N ARG A 124 7.53 11.12 -10.83
CA ARG A 124 6.96 11.06 -12.19
C ARG A 124 5.90 12.13 -12.40
N PHE A 125 5.03 12.35 -11.42
CA PHE A 125 4.04 13.42 -11.48
C PHE A 125 4.71 14.80 -11.50
N PHE A 126 5.72 15.03 -10.66
CA PHE A 126 6.50 16.27 -10.68
C PHE A 126 7.17 16.52 -12.04
N ILE A 127 7.74 15.50 -12.67
CA ILE A 127 8.31 15.62 -14.02
C ILE A 127 7.23 15.96 -15.05
N ARG A 128 6.08 15.28 -15.03
CA ARG A 128 4.94 15.60 -15.90
C ARG A 128 4.48 17.04 -15.71
N TRP A 129 4.38 17.50 -14.46
CA TRP A 129 4.00 18.88 -14.14
C TRP A 129 4.98 19.90 -14.74
N MET A 130 6.29 19.62 -14.69
CA MET A 130 7.30 20.44 -15.37
C MET A 130 7.11 20.42 -16.89
N GLU A 131 6.85 19.26 -17.49
CA GLU A 131 6.60 19.15 -18.94
C GLU A 131 5.34 19.92 -19.36
N ASP A 132 4.27 19.88 -18.56
CA ASP A 132 3.03 20.64 -18.79
C ASP A 132 3.26 22.17 -18.72
N MET A 133 4.30 22.62 -18.00
CA MET A 133 4.80 24.00 -17.99
C MET A 133 5.83 24.30 -19.10
N GLY A 134 6.03 23.38 -20.05
CA GLY A 134 6.94 23.55 -21.19
C GLY A 134 8.42 23.24 -20.91
N ILE A 135 8.73 22.61 -19.77
CA ILE A 135 10.12 22.31 -19.39
C ILE A 135 10.53 20.93 -19.88
N HIS A 136 11.50 20.90 -20.79
CA HIS A 136 12.05 19.63 -21.29
C HIS A 136 12.83 18.87 -20.21
N LYS A 137 12.61 17.54 -20.13
CA LYS A 137 13.33 16.64 -19.18
C LYS A 137 14.84 16.78 -19.22
N LYS A 138 15.45 17.12 -20.36
CA LYS A 138 16.90 17.33 -20.51
C LYS A 138 17.47 18.43 -19.59
N ARG A 139 16.63 19.39 -19.17
CA ARG A 139 17.00 20.46 -18.23
C ARG A 139 17.05 19.98 -16.78
N LEU A 140 16.42 18.85 -16.47
CA LEU A 140 16.38 18.31 -15.12
C LEU A 140 17.72 17.68 -14.74
N ARG A 141 18.01 17.70 -13.44
CA ARG A 141 19.11 16.97 -12.82
C ARG A 141 18.55 16.07 -11.72
N VAL A 142 19.23 14.96 -11.48
CA VAL A 142 18.84 14.00 -10.44
C VAL A 142 19.96 13.86 -9.44
N ILE A 143 19.61 13.87 -8.15
CA ILE A 143 20.54 13.64 -7.04
C ILE A 143 19.95 12.51 -6.21
N LEU A 144 20.74 11.47 -5.94
CA LEU A 144 20.35 10.37 -5.07
C LEU A 144 20.96 10.56 -3.69
N GLN A 145 20.19 10.24 -2.66
CA GLN A 145 20.66 10.08 -1.29
C GLN A 145 20.51 8.60 -0.92
N LEU A 146 21.63 7.94 -0.72
CA LEU A 146 21.74 6.49 -0.54
C LEU A 146 22.38 6.16 0.81
N TYR A 147 22.27 4.91 1.23
CA TYR A 147 22.92 4.35 2.42
C TYR A 147 24.20 3.62 2.03
N ARG A 148 25.11 3.41 2.98
CA ARG A 148 26.44 2.83 2.72
C ARG A 148 26.37 1.41 2.14
N ASP A 149 25.32 0.66 2.48
CA ASP A 149 25.03 -0.70 2.01
C ASP A 149 24.32 -0.76 0.65
N MET A 150 24.10 0.37 -0.02
CA MET A 150 23.43 0.41 -1.32
C MET A 150 24.41 0.45 -2.50
N ASN A 151 24.08 -0.26 -3.58
CA ASN A 151 24.84 -0.20 -4.83
C ASN A 151 24.46 1.03 -5.66
N VAL A 152 25.36 2.02 -5.68
CA VAL A 152 25.16 3.28 -6.41
C VAL A 152 24.76 3.08 -7.88
N ASN A 153 25.38 2.14 -8.58
CA ASN A 153 25.11 1.92 -10.00
C ASN A 153 23.73 1.30 -10.23
N GLU A 154 23.31 0.38 -9.38
CA GLU A 154 21.97 -0.21 -9.43
C GLU A 154 20.90 0.84 -9.17
N GLU A 155 21.11 1.72 -8.19
CA GLU A 155 20.15 2.77 -7.89
C GLU A 155 20.05 3.82 -8.99
N VAL A 156 21.18 4.23 -9.57
CA VAL A 156 21.17 5.10 -10.76
C VAL A 156 20.43 4.43 -11.92
N ASN A 157 20.61 3.12 -12.15
CA ASN A 157 19.90 2.39 -13.18
C ASN A 157 18.40 2.33 -12.92
N TYR A 158 18.01 2.04 -11.68
CA TYR A 158 16.61 2.01 -11.24
C TYR A 158 15.93 3.35 -11.49
N TRP A 159 16.50 4.44 -10.95
CA TRP A 159 15.92 5.78 -11.04
C TRP A 159 15.93 6.32 -12.47
N SER A 160 16.98 6.02 -13.25
CA SER A 160 17.05 6.40 -14.66
C SER A 160 15.91 5.76 -15.47
N ARG A 161 15.67 4.46 -15.25
CA ARG A 161 14.59 3.71 -15.92
C ARG A 161 13.22 4.20 -15.50
N ILE A 162 12.97 4.36 -14.20
CA ILE A 162 11.63 4.67 -13.67
C ILE A 162 11.19 6.12 -13.96
N LEU A 163 12.13 7.07 -14.02
CA LEU A 163 11.85 8.47 -14.33
C LEU A 163 11.98 8.79 -15.83
N ASN A 164 12.51 7.86 -16.62
CA ASN A 164 12.89 8.07 -18.02
C ASN A 164 13.81 9.30 -18.17
N ILE A 165 14.88 9.34 -17.37
CA ILE A 165 15.91 10.38 -17.36
C ILE A 165 17.26 9.73 -17.63
N THR A 166 18.05 10.32 -18.51
CA THR A 166 19.36 9.75 -18.89
C THR A 166 20.35 9.80 -17.72
N LYS A 167 21.21 8.77 -17.59
CA LYS A 167 22.23 8.72 -16.52
C LYS A 167 23.16 9.93 -16.50
N LYS A 168 23.40 10.58 -17.65
CA LYS A 168 24.20 11.82 -17.78
C LYS A 168 23.64 13.00 -16.97
N GLN A 169 22.36 12.95 -16.61
CA GLN A 169 21.71 14.00 -15.81
C GLN A 169 21.78 13.73 -14.29
N PHE A 170 22.31 12.58 -13.88
CA PHE A 170 22.53 12.25 -12.47
C PHE A 170 23.82 12.92 -11.99
N ARG A 171 23.72 13.65 -10.87
CA ARG A 171 24.86 14.19 -10.14
C ARG A 171 25.43 13.13 -9.21
N LYS A 172 26.62 13.40 -8.66
CA LYS A 172 27.26 12.55 -7.64
C LYS A 172 26.27 12.26 -6.50
N PRO A 173 25.90 10.99 -6.25
CA PRO A 173 25.05 10.61 -5.14
C PRO A 173 25.67 10.96 -3.80
N ARG A 174 24.82 11.28 -2.81
CA ARG A 174 25.22 11.46 -1.42
C ARG A 174 25.01 10.13 -0.69
N VAL A 175 26.09 9.52 -0.23
CA VAL A 175 26.02 8.27 0.52
C VAL A 175 26.14 8.61 2.01
N LYS A 176 25.13 8.23 2.79
CA LYS A 176 25.11 8.35 4.24
C LYS A 176 25.90 7.19 4.84
N ASP A 177 26.55 7.44 5.98
CA ASP A 177 27.30 6.41 6.70
C ASP A 177 26.42 5.37 7.39
N SER A 178 25.14 5.67 7.60
CA SER A 178 24.17 4.71 8.14
C SER A 178 23.81 3.62 7.13
N LEU A 179 23.34 2.48 7.64
CA LEU A 179 22.84 1.37 6.83
C LEU A 179 21.33 1.50 6.61
N LEU A 180 20.85 1.05 5.45
CA LEU A 180 19.41 0.89 5.19
C LEU A 180 18.82 -0.20 6.08
N SER A 181 19.60 -1.25 6.37
CA SER A 181 19.22 -2.35 7.26
C SER A 181 18.80 -1.91 8.67
N ASP A 182 19.40 -0.82 9.15
CA ASP A 182 19.23 -0.35 10.54
C ASP A 182 17.98 0.54 10.69
N ILE A 183 17.30 0.83 9.58
CA ILE A 183 16.10 1.66 9.60
C ILE A 183 14.91 0.83 10.07
N THR A 184 14.37 1.25 11.22
CA THR A 184 13.20 0.64 11.87
C THR A 184 11.91 0.87 11.09
N TYR A 185 11.83 1.94 10.29
CA TYR A 185 10.65 2.29 9.51
C TYR A 185 10.81 1.90 8.03
N LYS A 186 10.28 0.73 7.65
CA LYS A 186 10.46 0.13 6.31
C LYS A 186 9.46 0.60 5.24
N ASN A 187 8.87 1.79 5.39
CA ASN A 187 7.82 2.28 4.48
C ASN A 187 8.36 2.92 3.18
N GLY A 188 9.67 2.84 2.92
CA GLY A 188 10.29 3.31 1.68
C GLY A 188 10.19 2.29 0.55
N PHE A 189 10.51 2.72 -0.67
CA PHE A 189 10.54 1.87 -1.86
C PHE A 189 11.84 1.07 -2.01
N GLY A 190 12.74 1.13 -1.03
CA GLY A 190 14.00 0.38 -1.02
C GLY A 190 15.12 0.97 -1.91
N HIS A 191 14.88 2.12 -2.56
CA HIS A 191 15.78 2.70 -3.56
C HIS A 191 16.42 4.03 -3.12
N GLY A 192 16.57 4.22 -1.81
CA GLY A 192 17.00 5.48 -1.23
C GLY A 192 16.03 6.64 -1.53
N THR A 193 16.50 7.88 -1.36
CA THR A 193 15.72 9.08 -1.66
C THR A 193 16.22 9.72 -2.94
N CYS A 194 15.30 10.06 -3.84
CA CYS A 194 15.63 10.70 -5.11
C CYS A 194 15.15 12.15 -5.11
N THR A 195 16.02 13.06 -5.56
CA THR A 195 15.72 14.46 -5.76
C THR A 195 15.79 14.79 -7.24
N VAL A 196 14.69 15.31 -7.82
CA VAL A 196 14.67 15.90 -9.16
C VAL A 196 14.79 17.41 -9.02
N VAL A 197 15.69 18.02 -9.79
CA VAL A 197 16.06 19.44 -9.69
C VAL A 197 15.96 20.11 -11.05
N LEU A 198 15.39 21.31 -11.07
CA LEU A 198 15.46 22.28 -12.14
C LEU A 198 16.12 23.55 -11.61
N TYR A 199 17.12 24.06 -12.34
CA TYR A 199 17.72 25.36 -12.08
C TYR A 199 17.07 26.40 -12.99
N SER A 200 16.20 27.24 -12.43
CA SER A 200 15.50 28.30 -13.15
C SER A 200 14.88 29.28 -12.15
N ALA A 201 15.35 30.53 -12.16
CA ALA A 201 14.77 31.63 -11.37
C ALA A 201 13.33 31.91 -11.79
N GLU A 202 13.10 32.06 -13.10
CA GLU A 202 11.78 32.33 -13.68
C GLU A 202 10.71 31.32 -13.25
N ILE A 203 10.96 30.01 -13.39
CA ILE A 203 9.99 28.99 -13.01
C ILE A 203 9.80 28.94 -11.49
N TYR A 204 10.87 29.14 -10.72
CA TYR A 204 10.77 29.23 -9.27
C TYR A 204 9.86 30.41 -8.86
N ASP A 205 10.12 31.60 -9.38
CA ASP A 205 9.36 32.81 -9.07
C ASP A 205 7.90 32.67 -9.51
N TYR A 206 7.64 32.10 -10.69
CA TYR A 206 6.30 31.79 -11.16
C TYR A 206 5.54 30.90 -10.16
N ILE A 207 6.14 29.79 -9.73
CA ILE A 207 5.53 28.87 -8.74
C ILE A 207 5.24 29.61 -7.42
N ILE A 208 6.22 30.38 -6.91
CA ILE A 208 6.05 31.12 -5.67
C ILE A 208 4.94 32.19 -5.79
N MET A 209 4.83 32.88 -6.93
CA MET A 209 3.75 33.84 -7.18
C MET A 209 2.39 33.17 -7.30
N CYS A 210 2.30 32.00 -7.94
CA CYS A 210 1.05 31.21 -7.95
C CYS A 210 0.61 30.83 -6.54
N LEU A 211 1.53 30.35 -5.70
CA LEU A 211 1.22 29.99 -4.31
C LEU A 211 0.83 31.20 -3.47
N LYS A 212 1.49 32.35 -3.69
CA LYS A 212 1.12 33.61 -3.06
C LYS A 212 -0.31 34.02 -3.47
N TYR A 213 -0.61 34.01 -4.76
CA TYR A 213 -1.94 34.34 -5.27
C TYR A 213 -3.04 33.46 -4.63
N ILE A 214 -2.82 32.14 -4.55
CA ILE A 214 -3.77 31.22 -3.90
C ILE A 214 -3.98 31.59 -2.43
N ARG A 215 -2.91 31.93 -1.70
CA ARG A 215 -3.01 32.33 -0.29
C ARG A 215 -3.80 33.63 -0.14
N ASP A 216 -3.51 34.61 -0.99
CA ASP A 216 -4.16 35.92 -0.96
C ASP A 216 -5.66 35.77 -1.28
N ASP A 217 -6.01 34.98 -2.31
CA ASP A 217 -7.42 34.68 -2.68
C ASP A 217 -8.19 33.97 -1.57
N ILE A 218 -7.57 33.01 -0.87
CA ILE A 218 -8.20 32.34 0.30
C ILE A 218 -8.42 33.36 1.43
N SER A 219 -7.45 34.23 1.68
CA SER A 219 -7.51 35.20 2.78
C SER A 219 -8.55 36.30 2.54
N MET A 220 -8.84 36.64 1.28
CA MET A 220 -9.88 37.61 0.91
C MET A 220 -11.31 37.05 1.00
N ARG A 221 -11.48 35.73 1.01
CA ARG A 221 -12.79 35.05 1.01
C ARG A 221 -13.23 34.55 2.39
N LEU A 222 -12.37 34.68 3.40
CA LEU A 222 -12.64 34.36 4.80
C LEU A 222 -12.94 35.65 5.57
#